data_AF-A0A4U9WK06-F1
#
_entry.id   AF-A0A4U9WK06-F1
#
_cell.length_a   1.000
_cell.length_b   1.000
_cell.length_c   1.000
_cell.angle_alpha   90.00
_cell.angle_beta   90.00
_cell.angle_gamma   90.00
#
_symmetry.space_group_name_H-M   'P 1'
#
loop_
_entity.id
_entity.type
_entity.pdbx_description
1 polymer ?
#
loop_
_entity_poly.entity_id
_entity_poly.type
_entity_poly.pdbx_seq_one_letter_code
_entity_poly.pdbx_strand_id
1 'polypeptide(L)' 'MRKEIITLRNTSLPVVSNFLRKSGLYDQRYPLRSDGINSTFYLSGPPVYVELVTNAAKLLDEKNDDLDGRSKSLLNISV' A
#
# COMPACT_ATOMS: atom_id res chain seq x y z
N MET A 1 -11.02 -9.94 -16.49
CA MET A 1 -10.23 -9.87 -15.24
C MET A 1 -8.90 -9.20 -15.55
N ARG A 2 -8.37 -8.38 -14.64
CA ARG A 2 -7.05 -7.73 -14.77
C ARG A 2 -6.14 -8.20 -13.64
N LYS A 3 -4.85 -8.31 -13.93
CA LYS A 3 -3.80 -8.56 -12.95
C LYS A 3 -2.81 -7.41 -13.03
N GLU A 4 -2.38 -6.92 -11.88
CA GLU A 4 -1.38 -5.87 -11.78
C GLU A 4 -0.37 -6.21 -10.69
N ILE A 5 0.86 -5.78 -10.91
CA ILE A 5 1.95 -5.85 -9.95
C ILE A 5 2.27 -4.43 -9.55
N ILE A 6 2.24 -4.15 -8.25
CA ILE A 6 2.43 -2.81 -7.71
C ILE A 6 3.64 -2.85 -6.79
N THR A 7 4.59 -1.96 -7.06
CA THR A 7 5.77 -1.74 -6.22
C THR A 7 5.66 -0.38 -5.57
N LEU A 8 5.76 -0.38 -4.25
CA LEU A 8 5.76 0.74 -3.33
C LEU A 8 7.22 1.10 -3.00
N ARG A 9 7.55 2.39 -2.96
CA ARG A 9 8.90 2.88 -2.67
C ARG A 9 9.02 3.42 -1.26
N ASN A 10 8.00 4.14 -0.81
CA ASN A 10 7.98 4.92 0.43
C ASN A 10 6.94 4.40 1.41
N THR A 11 6.11 3.45 1.01
CA THR A 11 5.13 2.81 1.88
C THR A 11 5.19 1.28 1.82
N SER A 12 4.34 0.62 2.58
CA SER A 12 4.30 -0.84 2.69
C SER A 12 2.88 -1.38 2.54
N LEU A 13 2.77 -2.63 2.07
CA LEU A 13 1.49 -3.32 1.88
C LEU A 13 0.57 -3.26 3.12
N PRO A 14 1.04 -3.45 4.36
CA PRO A 14 0.20 -3.29 5.54
C PRO A 14 -0.48 -1.92 5.64
N VAL A 15 0.23 -0.84 5.34
CA VAL A 15 -0.30 0.54 5.35
C VAL A 15 -1.40 0.69 4.31
N VAL A 16 -1.15 0.26 3.08
CA VAL A 16 -2.13 0.31 1.98
C VAL A 16 -3.36 -0.55 2.32
N SER A 17 -3.14 -1.77 2.82
CA SER A 17 -4.24 -2.68 3.18
C SER A 17 -5.11 -2.12 4.30
N ASN A 18 -4.51 -1.47 5.30
CA ASN A 18 -5.22 -0.85 6.41
C ASN A 18 -6.02 0.37 5.94
N PHE A 19 -5.45 1.18 5.05
CA PHE A 19 -6.14 2.28 4.41
C PHE A 19 -7.38 1.80 3.63
N LEU A 20 -7.22 0.80 2.76
CA LEU A 20 -8.33 0.23 2.00
C LEU A 20 -9.44 -0.30 2.92
N ARG A 21 -9.08 -0.96 4.03
CA ARG A 21 -10.05 -1.45 5.01
C ARG A 21 -10.80 -0.32 5.71
N LYS A 22 -10.07 0.70 6.18
CA LYS A 22 -10.67 1.88 6.85
C LYS A 22 -11.57 2.68 5.92
N SER A 23 -11.24 2.77 4.64
CA SER A 23 -12.05 3.45 3.62
C SER A 23 -13.22 2.62 3.10
N GLY A 24 -13.38 1.36 3.53
CA GLY A 24 -14.41 0.45 3.00
C GLY A 24 -14.16 -0.02 1.56
N LEU A 25 -12.94 0.19 1.05
CA LEU A 25 -12.50 -0.14 -0.30
C LEU A 25 -11.86 -1.53 -0.41
N TYR A 26 -11.63 -2.21 0.72
CA TYR A 26 -11.03 -3.54 0.73
C TYR A 26 -12.08 -4.61 0.44
N ASP A 27 -11.89 -5.39 -0.63
CA ASP A 27 -12.74 -6.53 -0.99
C ASP A 27 -11.95 -7.84 -0.75
N GLN A 28 -12.38 -8.62 0.23
CA GLN A 28 -11.75 -9.89 0.60
C GLN A 28 -11.74 -10.92 -0.53
N ARG A 29 -12.63 -10.81 -1.53
CA ARG A 29 -12.67 -11.70 -2.70
C ARG A 29 -11.46 -11.50 -3.61
N TYR A 30 -10.80 -10.35 -3.51
CA TYR A 30 -9.64 -9.97 -4.32
C TYR A 30 -8.46 -9.62 -3.39
N PRO A 31 -7.86 -10.62 -2.72
CA PRO A 31 -6.82 -10.38 -1.73
C PRO A 31 -5.56 -9.78 -2.38
N LEU A 32 -4.98 -8.78 -1.72
CA LEU A 32 -3.63 -8.30 -2.02
C LEU A 32 -2.62 -9.31 -1.46
N ARG A 33 -1.70 -9.78 -2.30
CA ARG A 33 -0.70 -10.79 -1.90
C ARG A 33 0.71 -10.27 -2.15
N SER A 34 1.64 -10.53 -1.23
CA SER A 34 3.07 -10.22 -1.38
C SER A 34 3.92 -11.48 -1.24
N ASP A 35 5.14 -11.40 -1.76
CA ASP A 35 6.18 -12.44 -1.67
C ASP A 35 7.11 -12.18 -0.47
N GLY A 36 6.54 -11.93 0.72
CA GLY A 36 7.31 -11.66 1.95
C GLY A 36 7.93 -10.26 2.04
N ILE A 37 8.30 -9.63 0.92
CA ILE A 37 8.73 -8.22 0.89
C ILE A 37 7.48 -7.33 0.74
N ASN A 38 7.15 -6.58 1.79
CA ASN A 38 5.96 -5.72 1.82
C ASN A 38 6.00 -4.51 0.87
N SER A 39 7.08 -4.32 0.11
CA SER A 39 7.20 -3.27 -0.91
C SER A 39 6.57 -3.65 -2.24
N THR A 40 6.41 -4.94 -2.56
CA THR A 40 5.79 -5.35 -3.83
C THR A 40 4.66 -6.32 -3.56
N PHE A 41 3.52 -6.07 -4.18
CA PHE A 41 2.36 -6.93 -4.08
C PHE A 41 1.67 -7.08 -5.42
N TYR A 42 0.95 -8.18 -5.58
CA TYR A 42 0.16 -8.46 -6.76
C TYR A 42 -1.32 -8.46 -6.40
N LEU A 43 -2.12 -7.99 -7.35
CA LEU A 43 -3.56 -7.92 -7.24
C LEU A 43 -4.21 -8.47 -8.51
N SER A 44 -5.30 -9.22 -8.33
CA SER A 44 -6.12 -9.72 -9.42
C SER A 44 -7.58 -9.48 -9.13
N GLY A 45 -8.33 -8.90 -10.08
CA GLY A 45 -9.74 -8.62 -9.87
C GLY A 45 -10.44 -7.96 -11.06
N PRO A 46 -11.63 -7.38 -10.83
CA PRO A 46 -12.32 -6.52 -11.79
C PRO A 46 -11.43 -5.32 -12.15
N PRO A 47 -11.38 -4.88 -13.42
CA PRO A 47 -10.53 -3.77 -13.84
C PRO A 47 -10.68 -2.51 -12.97
N VAL A 48 -11.93 -2.18 -12.61
CA VAL A 48 -12.26 -1.04 -11.73
C VAL A 48 -11.65 -1.18 -10.34
N TYR A 49 -11.69 -2.38 -9.75
CA TYR A 49 -11.10 -2.64 -8.45
C TYR A 49 -9.58 -2.50 -8.48
N VAL A 50 -8.96 -3.08 -9.52
CA VAL A 50 -7.51 -3.02 -9.71
C VAL A 50 -7.05 -1.57 -9.84
N GLU A 51 -7.74 -0.77 -10.66
CA GLU A 51 -7.41 0.64 -10.85
C GLU A 51 -7.56 1.46 -9.57
N LEU A 52 -8.65 1.24 -8.82
CA LEU A 52 -8.87 1.89 -7.53
C LEU A 52 -7.76 1.59 -6.53
N VAL A 53 -7.37 0.32 -6.38
CA VAL A 53 -6.28 -0.07 -5.47
C VAL A 53 -4.94 0.50 -5.93
N THR A 54 -4.64 0.47 -7.23
CA THR A 54 -3.43 1.06 -7.79
C THR A 54 -3.34 2.56 -7.49
N ASN A 55 -4.43 3.30 -7.68
CA ASN A 55 -4.45 4.74 -7.43
C ASN A 55 -4.31 5.06 -5.94
N ALA A 56 -4.97 4.30 -5.06
CA ALA A 56 -4.83 4.45 -3.62
C ALA A 56 -3.40 4.15 -3.15
N ALA A 57 -2.78 3.09 -3.68
CA ALA A 57 -1.40 2.73 -3.39
C ALA A 57 -0.42 3.84 -3.78
N LYS A 58 -0.55 4.39 -5.00
CA LYS A 58 0.26 5.52 -5.48
C LYS A 58 0.12 6.76 -4.59
N LEU A 59 -1.12 7.13 -4.25
CA LEU A 59 -1.38 8.28 -3.38
C LEU A 59 -0.70 8.13 -2.01
N LEU A 60 -0.70 6.93 -1.43
CA LEU A 60 -0.04 6.66 -0.15
C LEU A 60 1.47 6.61 -0.27
N ASP A 61 1.99 6.11 -1.38
CA ASP A 61 3.42 6.07 -1.67
C ASP A 61 3.99 7.50 -1.85
N GLU A 62 3.26 8.37 -2.55
CA GLU A 62 3.60 9.79 -2.70
C GLU A 62 3.49 10.54 -1.36
N LYS A 63 2.42 10.32 -0.59
CA LYS A 63 2.26 10.98 0.73
C LYS A 63 3.31 10.56 1.73
N ASN A 64 3.74 9.31 1.72
CA ASN A 64 4.80 8.87 2.63
C ASN A 64 6.17 9.41 2.23
N ASP A 65 6.42 9.73 0.96
CA ASP A 65 7.63 10.46 0.53
C ASP A 65 7.78 11.77 1.33
N ASP A 66 6.66 12.51 1.48
CA ASP A 66 6.60 13.76 2.24
C ASP A 66 6.67 13.57 3.77
N LEU A 67 6.15 12.45 4.29
CA LEU A 67 6.07 12.18 5.74
C LEU A 67 7.32 11.50 6.30
N ASP A 68 8.05 10.70 5.51
CA ASP A 68 9.31 10.04 5.93
C ASP A 68 10.42 11.07 6.18
N GLY A 69 10.30 12.29 5.62
CA GLY A 69 11.11 13.44 5.99
C GLY A 69 10.93 13.90 7.45
N ARG A 70 9.88 13.46 8.17
CA ARG A 70 9.60 13.81 9.58
C ARG A 70 9.63 12.64 10.55
N SER A 71 9.31 11.42 10.10
CA SER A 71 9.24 10.25 11.00
C SER A 71 10.59 9.60 11.32
N LYS A 72 11.69 10.00 10.68
CA LYS A 72 13.04 9.50 10.96
C LYS A 72 13.79 10.23 12.11
N SER A 73 13.09 10.90 13.03
CA SER A 73 13.73 11.63 14.15
C SER A 73 13.21 11.27 15.56
N LEU A 74 12.52 10.15 15.77
CA LEU A 74 12.03 9.77 17.11
C LEU A 74 12.53 8.41 17.62
N LEU A 75 13.67 7.92 17.15
CA LEU A 75 14.24 6.64 17.62
C LEU A 75 15.72 6.73 18.05
N ASN A 76 16.19 7.89 18.52
CA ASN A 76 17.56 8.03 19.08
C ASN A 76 17.64 8.58 20.51
N ILE A 77 16.56 8.51 21.31
CA ILE A 77 16.64 8.75 22.76
C ILE A 77 16.16 7.49 23.48
N SER A 78 17.11 6.63 23.83
CA SER A 78 17.02 5.77 25.00
C SER A 78 18.41 5.29 25.38
N VAL A 79 18.89 5.92 26.46
CA VAL A 79 19.92 5.52 27.43
C VAL A 79 21.36 5.53 26.96
#